data_AF-A0A3B9LYY1-F1
#
_entry.id   AF-A0A3B9LYY1-F1
#
_cell.length_a   1.000
_cell.length_b   1.000
_cell.length_c   1.000
_cell.angle_alpha   90.00
_cell.angle_beta   90.00
_cell.angle_gamma   90.00
#
_symmetry.space_group_name_H-M   'P 1'
#
loop_
_entity.id
_entity.type
_entity.pdbx_description
1 polymer ?
#
loop_
_entity_poly.entity_id
_entity_poly.type
_entity_poly.pdbx_seq_one_letter_code
_entity_poly.pdbx_strand_id
1 'polypeptide(L)'
;MLGGVALAAGAFGAAGAYLKKKKKRVETKAKRSEKNPPSVWARPGMIVTFRAELMPGRDREQRTARVKELLPSGRVLLHEVAGEHAQKEFDPTN
;
A
#
# COMPACT_ATOMS: atom_id res chain seq x y z
N MET A 1 -30.58 -62.33 -38.30
CA MET A 1 -29.30 -62.30 -37.55
C MET A 1 -28.57 -61.03 -37.96
N LEU A 2 -27.93 -60.33 -37.01
CA LEU A 2 -27.41 -58.93 -37.04
C LEU A 2 -28.47 -57.93 -36.54
N GLY A 3 -28.39 -57.29 -35.37
CA GLY A 3 -27.31 -57.14 -34.39
C GLY A 3 -27.47 -55.74 -33.80
N GLY A 4 -28.07 -55.65 -32.61
CA GLY A 4 -28.52 -54.39 -32.00
C GLY A 4 -27.39 -53.43 -31.63
N VAL A 5 -27.62 -52.13 -31.86
CA VAL A 5 -26.71 -51.06 -31.46
C VAL A 5 -26.99 -50.70 -30.00
N ALA A 6 -26.03 -51.00 -29.13
CA ALA A 6 -26.02 -50.54 -27.74
C ALA A 6 -25.31 -49.18 -27.67
N LEU A 7 -26.03 -48.12 -27.27
CA LEU A 7 -25.41 -46.84 -26.93
C LEU A 7 -25.26 -46.74 -25.42
N ALA A 8 -23.99 -46.69 -25.02
CA ALA A 8 -23.50 -46.73 -23.66
C ALA A 8 -23.89 -45.50 -22.84
N ALA A 9 -24.23 -45.73 -21.57
CA ALA A 9 -24.37 -44.71 -20.53
C ALA A 9 -22.99 -44.10 -20.20
N GLY A 10 -22.84 -42.80 -20.42
CA GLY A 10 -21.65 -42.04 -20.02
C GLY A 10 -21.94 -41.17 -18.81
N ALA A 11 -21.57 -41.64 -17.62
CA ALA A 11 -21.61 -40.86 -16.38
C ALA A 11 -20.46 -39.85 -16.36
N PHE A 12 -20.70 -38.63 -16.84
CA PHE A 12 -19.79 -37.51 -16.66
C PHE A 12 -20.08 -36.82 -15.32
N GLY A 13 -19.39 -37.23 -14.26
CA GLY A 13 -19.58 -36.59 -12.96
C GLY A 13 -18.65 -37.08 -11.86
N ALA A 14 -17.33 -36.86 -11.98
CA ALA A 14 -16.41 -36.95 -10.83
C ALA A 14 -15.00 -36.35 -11.04
N ALA A 15 -14.61 -35.92 -12.25
CA ALA A 15 -13.23 -35.47 -12.49
C ALA A 15 -12.92 -34.04 -11.96
N GLY A 16 -13.94 -33.25 -11.60
CA GLY A 16 -13.74 -31.85 -11.19
C GLY A 16 -13.35 -31.62 -9.72
N ALA A 17 -13.39 -32.64 -8.87
CA ALA A 17 -13.29 -32.45 -7.41
C ALA A 17 -11.87 -32.61 -6.82
N TYR A 18 -10.89 -33.15 -7.58
CA TYR A 18 -9.63 -33.62 -6.98
C TYR A 18 -8.39 -32.71 -7.15
N LEU A 19 -8.49 -31.55 -7.82
CA LEU A 19 -7.34 -30.66 -8.06
C LEU A 19 -7.24 -29.45 -7.11
N LYS A 20 -8.01 -29.41 -6.02
CA LYS A 20 -8.04 -28.25 -5.10
C LYS A 20 -7.31 -28.52 -3.77
N LYS A 21 -6.06 -29.00 -3.80
CA LYS A 21 -5.26 -29.15 -2.58
C LYS A 21 -3.75 -29.20 -2.85
N LYS A 22 -3.12 -28.04 -3.12
CA LYS A 22 -1.68 -27.76 -2.88
C LYS A 22 -1.23 -26.39 -3.44
N LYS A 23 -1.75 -25.28 -2.90
CA LYS A 23 -1.09 -23.96 -2.92
C LYS A 23 -1.49 -23.18 -1.66
N LYS A 24 -1.02 -23.65 -0.51
CA LYS A 24 -0.98 -22.89 0.75
C LYS A 24 0.48 -22.76 1.17
N ARG A 25 1.23 -21.89 0.48
CA ARG A 25 2.53 -21.35 0.87
C ARG A 25 2.93 -20.42 -0.28
N VAL A 26 3.27 -19.18 0.05
CA VAL A 26 3.50 -18.04 -0.86
C VAL A 26 2.18 -17.40 -1.31
N GLU A 27 2.09 -16.07 -1.22
CA GLU A 27 0.88 -15.22 -1.35
C GLU A 27 -0.03 -15.28 -0.09
N THR A 28 0.09 -14.42 0.91
CA THR A 28 -0.23 -12.99 0.79
C THR A 28 0.28 -12.25 2.04
N LYS A 29 1.53 -11.78 1.99
CA LYS A 29 2.04 -10.69 2.86
C LYS A 29 1.65 -9.29 2.32
N ALA A 30 0.60 -9.21 1.51
CA ALA A 30 0.23 -7.99 0.76
C ALA A 30 -1.25 -7.59 0.96
N LYS A 31 -1.86 -7.89 2.11
CA LYS A 31 -3.21 -7.43 2.48
C LYS A 31 -3.27 -6.82 3.90
N ARG A 32 -2.25 -6.06 4.28
CA ARG A 32 -2.23 -5.21 5.49
C ARG A 32 -2.04 -3.72 5.16
N SER A 33 -2.36 -3.29 3.94
CA SER A 33 -2.18 -1.89 3.51
C SER A 33 -3.50 -1.17 3.16
N GLU A 34 -4.63 -1.64 3.68
CA GLU A 34 -5.94 -1.10 3.26
C GLU A 34 -6.95 -0.99 4.41
N LYS A 35 -6.47 -0.79 5.65
CA LYS A 35 -7.34 -0.57 6.82
C LYS A 35 -6.86 0.47 7.83
N ASN A 36 -5.79 1.19 7.52
CA ASN A 36 -5.57 2.46 8.20
C ASN A 36 -5.94 3.53 7.17
N PRO A 37 -6.90 4.43 7.42
CA PRO A 37 -6.85 5.71 6.74
C PRO A 37 -5.41 6.21 6.88
N PRO A 38 -4.75 6.71 5.82
CA PRO A 38 -3.41 7.25 5.98
C PRO A 38 -3.50 8.20 7.16
N SER A 39 -2.81 7.87 8.25
CA SER A 39 -2.80 8.71 9.44
C SER A 39 -2.47 10.10 8.91
N VAL A 40 -3.43 11.02 8.97
CA VAL A 40 -3.33 12.31 8.29
C VAL A 40 -2.40 13.17 9.13
N TRP A 41 -1.11 12.83 9.05
CA TRP A 41 -0.03 13.40 9.84
C TRP A 41 0.32 14.81 9.39
N ALA A 42 -0.13 15.18 8.18
CA ALA A 42 0.04 16.49 7.60
C ALA A 42 -1.25 16.95 6.91
N ARG A 43 -1.46 18.27 6.87
CA ARG A 43 -2.55 18.93 6.16
C ARG A 43 -2.02 20.18 5.44
N PRO A 44 -2.61 20.59 4.31
CA PRO A 44 -2.28 21.88 3.71
C PRO A 44 -2.36 23.01 4.74
N GLY A 45 -1.33 23.85 4.76
CA GLY A 45 -1.16 24.95 5.71
C GLY A 45 -0.52 24.59 7.04
N MET A 46 -0.35 23.29 7.37
CA MET A 46 0.31 22.83 8.60
C MET A 46 1.80 23.16 8.59
N ILE A 47 2.34 23.49 9.76
CA ILE A 47 3.77 23.72 9.97
C ILE A 47 4.43 22.40 10.34
N VAL A 48 5.52 22.06 9.64
CA VAL A 48 6.35 20.88 9.91
C VAL A 48 7.79 21.31 10.06
N THR A 49 8.53 20.64 10.95
CA THR A 49 9.95 20.94 11.18
C THR A 49 10.78 19.73 10.76
N PHE A 50 11.74 19.92 9.86
CA PHE A 50 12.68 18.88 9.45
C PHE A 50 13.57 18.45 10.61
N ARG A 51 13.89 17.16 10.69
CA ARG A 51 14.79 16.61 11.70
C ARG A 51 16.19 17.21 11.56
N ALA A 52 16.85 17.47 12.69
CA ALA A 52 18.16 18.11 12.72
C ALA A 52 19.23 17.30 11.94
N GLU A 53 19.09 15.97 11.96
CA GLU A 53 19.95 15.04 11.22
C GLU A 53 19.90 15.21 9.69
N LEU A 54 18.80 15.71 9.14
CA LEU A 54 18.66 15.93 7.69
C LEU A 54 19.13 17.31 7.25
N MET A 55 19.20 18.27 8.18
CA MET A 55 19.61 19.65 7.91
C MET A 55 20.60 20.12 8.99
N PRO A 56 21.82 19.55 9.04
CA PRO A 56 22.81 19.93 10.02
C PRO A 56 23.22 21.40 9.84
N GLY A 57 23.54 22.08 10.95
CA GLY A 57 23.94 23.48 10.93
C GLY A 57 22.80 24.48 10.64
N ARG A 58 21.54 24.03 10.59
CA ARG A 58 20.37 24.91 10.50
C ARG A 58 19.57 24.95 11.80
N ASP A 59 19.20 26.16 12.19
CA ASP A 59 18.32 26.39 13.33
C ASP A 59 16.91 25.85 13.07
N ARG A 60 16.16 25.62 14.16
CA ARG A 60 14.80 25.08 14.09
C ARG A 60 13.89 25.89 13.17
N GLU A 61 14.02 27.22 13.22
CA GLU A 61 13.25 28.14 12.37
C GLU A 61 13.54 27.92 10.88
N GLN A 62 14.82 27.76 10.53
CA GLN A 62 15.27 27.48 9.15
C GLN A 62 14.94 26.06 8.67
N ARG A 63 14.65 25.14 9.61
CA ARG A 63 14.17 23.77 9.35
C ARG A 63 12.64 23.69 9.32
N THR A 64 11.94 24.78 9.55
CA THR A 64 10.48 24.79 9.61
C THR A 64 9.91 25.21 8.27
N ALA A 65 8.95 24.46 7.76
CA ALA A 65 8.32 24.69 6.48
C ALA A 65 6.81 24.50 6.56
N ARG A 66 6.09 25.14 5.64
CA ARG A 66 4.64 25.01 5.53
C ARG A 66 4.27 23.96 4.48
N VAL A 67 3.39 23.04 4.86
CA VAL A 67 2.80 22.05 3.96
C VAL A 67 1.93 22.77 2.93
N LYS A 68 2.23 22.57 1.66
CA LYS A 68 1.44 23.05 0.52
C LYS A 68 0.33 22.05 0.19
N GLU A 69 0.69 20.78 0.05
CA GLU A 69 -0.22 19.72 -0.38
C GLU A 69 0.19 18.37 0.21
N LEU A 70 -0.79 17.55 0.56
CA LEU A 70 -0.59 16.14 0.92
C LEU A 70 -0.94 15.28 -0.29
N LEU A 71 0.04 14.52 -0.78
CA LEU A 71 -0.12 13.65 -1.94
C LEU A 71 -0.81 12.34 -1.55
N PRO A 72 -1.50 11.66 -2.50
CA PRO A 72 -2.09 10.34 -2.27
C PRO A 72 -1.07 9.27 -1.84
N SER A 73 0.23 9.48 -2.12
CA SER A 73 1.34 8.62 -1.70
C SER A 73 1.64 8.71 -0.19
N GLY A 74 1.07 9.68 0.53
CA GLY A 74 1.37 9.97 1.93
C GLY A 74 2.59 10.88 2.13
N ARG A 75 3.18 11.39 1.03
CA ARG A 75 4.22 12.41 1.02
C ARG A 75 3.62 13.81 0.95
N VAL A 76 4.39 14.83 1.32
CA VAL A 76 3.98 16.24 1.27
C VAL A 76 4.84 17.06 0.31
N LEU A 77 4.20 18.02 -0.33
CA LEU A 77 4.88 19.14 -0.99
C LEU A 77 4.91 20.32 -0.02
N LEU A 78 6.01 21.07 -0.02
CA LEU A 78 6.21 22.23 0.85
C LEU A 78 6.24 23.52 0.02
N HIS A 79 5.96 24.66 0.66
CA HIS A 79 5.99 25.97 -0.01
C HIS A 79 7.41 26.43 -0.36
N GLU A 80 8.37 26.21 0.53
CA GLU A 80 9.72 26.79 0.44
C GLU A 80 10.81 25.74 0.15
N VAL A 81 10.43 24.46 0.10
CA VAL A 81 11.36 23.36 -0.10
C VAL A 81 10.87 22.53 -1.28
N ALA A 82 11.76 22.37 -2.26
CA ALA A 82 11.47 21.62 -3.47
C ALA A 82 11.56 20.11 -3.21
N GLY A 83 10.67 19.36 -3.86
CA GLY A 83 10.61 17.90 -3.79
C GLY A 83 9.47 17.36 -2.93
N GLU A 84 9.35 16.04 -2.92
CA GLU A 84 8.37 15.31 -2.11
C GLU A 84 9.01 14.78 -0.83
N HIS A 85 8.42 15.12 0.32
CA HIS A 85 8.98 14.77 1.62
C HIS A 85 8.09 13.75 2.35
N ALA A 86 8.72 12.79 3.02
CA ALA A 86 8.04 11.78 3.81
C ALA A 86 7.97 12.18 5.29
N GLN A 87 6.95 11.68 6.00
CA GLN A 87 6.74 11.94 7.44
C GLN A 87 8.00 11.77 8.30
N LYS A 88 8.79 10.72 8.02
CA LYS A 88 10.02 10.38 8.77
C LYS A 88 11.11 11.44 8.72
N GLU A 89 11.01 12.38 7.79
CA GLU A 89 11.95 13.49 7.64
C GLU A 89 11.67 14.63 8.60
N PHE A 90 10.51 14.60 9.27
CA PHE A 90 10.06 15.64 10.18
C PHE A 90 10.13 15.17 11.63
N ASP A 91 10.33 16.13 12.52
CA ASP A 91 10.18 15.93 13.95
C ASP A 91 8.69 15.64 14.27
N PRO A 92 8.39 14.74 15.21
CA PRO A 92 7.03 14.42 15.58
C PRO A 92 6.34 15.66 16.18
N THR A 93 5.23 16.07 15.58
CA THR A 93 4.35 17.10 16.12
C THR A 93 3.60 16.53 17.33
N ASN A 94 3.84 17.11 18.51
CA ASN A 94 3.15 16.76 19.75
C ASN A 94 1.82 17.53 19.87
#